data_AF-A0A9P6ZUN4-F1
#
_entry.id   AF-A0A9P6ZUN4-F1
#
_cell.length_a   1.000
_cell.length_b   1.000
_cell.length_c   1.000
_cell.angle_alpha   90.00
_cell.angle_beta   90.00
_cell.angle_gamma   90.00
#
_symmetry.space_group_name_H-M   'P 1'
#
loop_
_entity.id
_entity.type
_entity.pdbx_description
1 polymer ?
#
loop_
_entity_poly.entity_id
_entity_poly.type
_entity_poly.pdbx_seq_one_letter_code
_entity_poly.pdbx_strand_id
1 'polypeptide(L)'
;ILDVLKSSELEKADKDVRSHFWKTYEVVAEEVDSEFLERYNGDIDIIPTFAGLFSAVTTSFIIASQPNAGDTTNKLLTQLILLAANGTSAPQSITLPQPAGYSSSNVWAQSLAYASLLLSLFAAFGAILGKQWLGYYKSNRYGHGSIEERGRRRQQKMEALRTWYFDAVVQSFPALLQVSLFLFGASLSINMWSQQQTIARVIICITLFGVTLYGFTVFASLMASDCPFQTPVS
;
A
#
# COMPACT_ATOMS: atom_id res chain seq x y z
N ILE A 1 51.70 -16.30 43.43
CA ILE A 1 52.24 -15.69 42.18
C ILE A 1 51.90 -16.57 40.98
N LEU A 2 52.26 -17.86 40.97
CA LEU A 2 51.87 -18.81 39.91
C LEU A 2 50.35 -18.92 39.69
N ASP A 3 49.54 -18.99 40.75
CA ASP A 3 48.08 -19.01 40.59
C ASP A 3 47.49 -17.70 40.06
N VAL A 4 48.13 -16.57 40.38
CA VAL A 4 47.75 -15.23 39.89
C VAL A 4 48.16 -15.03 38.43
N LEU A 5 49.31 -15.57 38.04
CA LEU A 5 49.75 -15.59 36.63
C LEU A 5 48.86 -16.52 35.82
N LYS A 6 48.51 -17.69 36.34
CA LYS A 6 47.60 -18.64 35.67
C LYS A 6 46.18 -18.08 35.54
N SER A 7 45.66 -17.40 36.56
CA SER A 7 44.36 -16.73 36.47
C SER A 7 44.39 -15.54 35.51
N SER A 8 45.49 -14.77 35.47
CA SER A 8 45.65 -13.64 34.55
C SER A 8 45.80 -14.08 33.09
N GLU A 9 46.52 -15.18 32.83
CA GLU A 9 46.65 -15.78 31.50
C GLU A 9 45.29 -16.32 31.01
N LEU A 10 44.53 -16.99 31.89
CA LEU A 10 43.18 -17.47 31.58
C LEU A 10 42.20 -16.31 31.32
N GLU A 11 42.29 -15.22 32.09
CA GLU A 11 41.45 -14.03 31.89
C GLU A 11 41.80 -13.29 30.58
N LYS A 12 43.09 -13.23 30.21
CA LYS A 12 43.52 -12.69 28.91
C LYS A 12 43.02 -13.55 27.75
N ALA A 13 43.16 -14.87 27.85
CA ALA A 13 42.67 -15.79 26.83
C ALA A 13 41.14 -15.66 26.65
N ASP A 14 40.36 -15.54 27.74
CA ASP A 14 38.91 -15.30 27.66
C ASP A 14 38.56 -13.96 26.96
N LYS A 15 39.30 -12.89 27.29
CA LYS A 15 39.12 -11.58 26.64
C LYS A 15 39.45 -11.62 25.15
N ASP A 16 40.52 -12.29 24.76
CA ASP A 16 40.91 -12.42 23.35
C ASP A 16 39.86 -13.22 22.55
N VAL A 17 39.39 -14.35 23.10
CA VAL A 17 38.32 -15.16 22.50
C VAL A 17 37.02 -14.35 22.36
N ARG A 18 36.63 -13.61 23.40
CA ARG A 18 35.44 -12.75 23.38
C ARG A 18 35.56 -11.62 22.37
N SER A 19 36.72 -10.98 22.27
CA SER A 19 36.97 -9.93 21.29
C SER A 19 36.89 -10.47 19.85
N HIS A 20 37.44 -11.66 19.61
CA HIS A 20 37.41 -12.34 18.33
C HIS A 20 35.97 -12.72 17.94
N PHE A 21 35.18 -13.23 18.90
CA PHE A 21 33.76 -13.52 18.70
C PHE A 21 32.99 -12.26 18.28
N TRP A 22 33.11 -11.16 19.03
CA TRP A 22 32.38 -9.93 18.73
C TRP A 22 32.81 -9.28 17.41
N LYS A 23 34.10 -9.38 17.05
CA LYS A 23 34.59 -8.93 15.75
C LYS A 23 34.04 -9.77 14.59
N THR A 24 33.97 -11.09 14.76
CA THR A 24 33.37 -12.01 13.77
C THR A 24 31.86 -11.76 13.67
N TYR A 25 31.19 -11.59 14.80
CA TYR A 25 29.77 -11.25 14.87
C TYR A 25 29.46 -9.94 14.15
N GLU A 26 30.29 -8.90 14.30
CA GLU A 26 30.11 -7.61 13.62
C GLU A 26 30.13 -7.73 12.09
N VAL A 27 31.04 -8.57 11.54
CA VAL A 27 31.12 -8.83 10.10
C VAL A 27 29.87 -9.55 9.60
N VAL A 28 29.47 -10.65 10.25
CA VAL A 28 28.27 -11.41 9.87
C VAL A 28 27.00 -10.56 10.05
N ALA A 29 26.96 -9.76 11.11
CA ALA A 29 25.88 -8.82 11.36
C ALA A 29 25.74 -7.80 10.23
N GLU A 30 26.87 -7.35 9.67
CA GLU A 30 26.88 -6.41 8.58
C GLU A 30 26.26 -6.92 7.31
N GLU A 31 26.65 -8.13 6.92
CA GLU A 31 26.11 -8.80 5.76
C GLU A 31 24.59 -8.97 5.89
N VAL A 32 24.12 -9.54 7.00
CA VAL A 32 22.68 -9.76 7.25
C VAL A 32 21.88 -8.46 7.29
N ASP A 33 22.39 -7.43 7.98
CA ASP A 33 21.70 -6.13 8.04
C ASP A 33 21.69 -5.44 6.68
N SER A 34 22.76 -5.58 5.89
CA SER A 34 22.84 -4.97 4.56
C SER A 34 21.82 -5.58 3.60
N GLU A 35 21.71 -6.91 3.56
CA GLU A 35 20.73 -7.63 2.75
C GLU A 35 19.30 -7.30 3.18
N PHE A 36 19.05 -7.27 4.50
CA PHE A 36 17.76 -6.84 5.06
C PHE A 36 17.41 -5.43 4.59
N LEU A 37 18.30 -4.45 4.80
CA LEU A 37 18.05 -3.06 4.44
C LEU A 37 17.84 -2.88 2.94
N GLU A 38 18.63 -3.56 2.10
CA GLU A 38 18.51 -3.47 0.64
C GLU A 38 17.17 -4.01 0.15
N ARG A 39 16.76 -5.19 0.64
CA ARG A 39 15.47 -5.81 0.30
C ARG A 39 14.29 -4.89 0.65
N TYR A 40 14.17 -4.49 1.92
CA TYR A 40 13.05 -3.66 2.35
C TYR A 40 13.07 -2.26 1.73
N ASN A 41 14.24 -1.67 1.52
CA ASN A 41 14.30 -0.36 0.88
C ASN A 41 13.86 -0.45 -0.60
N GLY A 42 14.21 -1.52 -1.31
CA GLY A 42 13.71 -1.78 -2.67
C GLY A 42 12.19 -1.92 -2.72
N ASP A 43 11.62 -2.74 -1.82
CA ASP A 43 10.18 -2.99 -1.77
C ASP A 43 9.38 -1.74 -1.34
N ILE A 44 9.90 -0.94 -0.42
CA ILE A 44 9.24 0.27 0.07
C ILE A 44 9.34 1.43 -0.94
N ASP A 45 10.45 1.56 -1.68
CA ASP A 45 10.70 2.72 -2.54
C ASP A 45 9.76 2.82 -3.75
N ILE A 46 9.21 1.68 -4.21
CA ILE A 46 8.26 1.67 -5.33
C ILE A 46 6.84 2.12 -4.93
N ILE A 47 6.47 1.96 -3.66
CA ILE A 47 5.09 2.16 -3.16
C ILE A 47 4.60 3.60 -3.36
N PRO A 48 5.35 4.66 -2.96
CA PRO A 48 4.88 6.04 -3.14
C PRO A 48 4.72 6.44 -4.60
N THR A 49 5.59 5.94 -5.49
CA THR A 49 5.53 6.22 -6.92
C THR A 49 4.28 5.61 -7.54
N PHE A 50 3.99 4.34 -7.21
CA PHE A 50 2.78 3.67 -7.66
C PHE A 50 1.52 4.37 -7.11
N ALA A 51 1.51 4.70 -5.82
CA ALA A 51 0.40 5.40 -5.19
C ALA A 51 0.14 6.79 -5.82
N GLY A 52 1.20 7.52 -6.21
CA GLY A 52 1.07 8.80 -6.89
C GLY A 52 0.42 8.66 -8.27
N LEU A 53 0.86 7.70 -9.08
CA LEU A 53 0.27 7.40 -10.39
C LEU A 53 -1.19 6.96 -10.25
N PHE A 54 -1.47 6.06 -9.31
CA PHE A 54 -2.80 5.58 -9.03
C PHE A 54 -3.74 6.69 -8.53
N SER A 55 -3.23 7.58 -7.67
CA SER A 55 -3.97 8.76 -7.20
C SER A 55 -4.33 9.70 -8.34
N ALA A 56 -3.43 9.93 -9.30
CA ALA A 56 -3.71 10.74 -10.49
C ALA A 56 -4.85 10.14 -11.32
N VAL A 57 -4.78 8.85 -11.66
CA VAL A 57 -5.82 8.16 -12.43
C VAL A 57 -7.15 8.17 -11.69
N THR A 58 -7.15 7.87 -10.40
CA THR A 58 -8.36 7.82 -9.57
C THR A 58 -8.98 9.21 -9.41
N THR A 59 -8.16 10.26 -9.25
CA THR A 59 -8.63 11.65 -9.17
C THR A 59 -9.25 12.11 -10.48
N SER A 60 -8.60 11.83 -11.62
CA SER A 60 -9.18 12.12 -12.94
C SER A 60 -10.52 11.42 -13.13
N PHE A 61 -10.64 10.17 -12.72
CA PHE A 61 -11.90 9.44 -12.75
C PHE A 61 -12.96 10.08 -11.84
N ILE A 62 -12.61 10.44 -10.61
CA ILE A 62 -13.53 11.09 -9.66
C ILE A 62 -14.08 12.39 -10.26
N ILE A 63 -13.21 13.23 -10.85
CA ILE A 63 -13.61 14.47 -11.50
C ILE A 63 -14.53 14.19 -12.70
N ALA A 64 -14.17 13.22 -13.55
CA ALA A 64 -14.97 12.85 -14.72
C ALA A 64 -16.32 12.20 -14.36
N SER A 65 -16.43 11.61 -13.16
CA SER A 65 -17.65 10.97 -12.67
C SER A 65 -18.62 11.95 -11.99
N GLN A 66 -18.26 13.23 -11.85
CA GLN A 66 -19.17 14.23 -11.30
C GLN A 66 -20.24 14.63 -12.35
N PRO A 67 -21.48 14.92 -11.90
CA PRO A 67 -22.54 15.36 -12.81
C PRO A 67 -22.12 16.66 -13.52
N ASN A 68 -22.08 16.63 -14.84
CA ASN A 68 -21.72 17.79 -15.64
C ASN A 68 -22.89 18.78 -15.68
N ALA A 69 -22.69 20.00 -15.20
CA ALA A 69 -23.71 21.05 -15.25
C ALA A 69 -24.19 21.34 -16.68
N GLY A 70 -23.32 21.11 -17.67
CA GLY A 70 -23.65 21.23 -19.09
C GLY A 70 -24.76 20.27 -19.54
N ASP A 71 -24.86 19.06 -18.97
CA ASP A 71 -25.90 18.10 -19.34
C ASP A 71 -27.28 18.52 -18.81
N THR A 72 -27.32 19.11 -17.61
CA THR A 72 -28.53 19.74 -17.10
C THR A 72 -28.95 20.93 -17.96
N THR A 73 -28.00 21.77 -18.38
CA THR A 73 -28.28 22.89 -19.30
C THR A 73 -28.78 22.40 -20.65
N ASN A 74 -28.14 21.38 -21.25
CA ASN A 74 -28.54 20.82 -22.53
C ASN A 74 -29.93 20.16 -22.48
N LYS A 75 -30.27 19.48 -21.38
CA LYS A 75 -31.61 18.93 -21.16
C LYS A 75 -32.66 20.04 -21.07
N LEU A 76 -32.37 21.11 -20.32
CA LEU A 76 -33.24 22.28 -20.23
C LEU A 76 -33.38 23.00 -21.58
N LEU A 77 -32.29 23.13 -22.34
CA LEU A 77 -32.29 23.75 -23.67
C LEU A 77 -33.12 22.94 -24.68
N THR A 78 -33.02 21.61 -24.62
CA THR A 78 -33.84 20.70 -25.44
C THR A 78 -35.32 20.82 -25.08
N GLN A 79 -35.65 20.92 -23.79
CA GLN A 79 -37.03 21.18 -23.34
C GLN A 79 -37.53 22.55 -23.81
N LEU A 80 -36.69 23.58 -23.78
CA LEU A 80 -37.02 24.92 -24.27
C LEU A 80 -37.30 24.92 -25.78
N ILE A 81 -36.47 24.22 -26.58
CA ILE A 81 -36.66 24.08 -28.03
C ILE A 81 -37.96 23.33 -28.35
N LEU A 82 -38.25 22.23 -27.63
CA LEU A 82 -39.51 21.49 -27.79
C LEU A 82 -40.74 22.35 -27.46
N LEU A 83 -40.65 23.17 -26.42
CA LEU A 83 -41.73 24.10 -26.05
C LEU A 83 -41.93 25.20 -27.10
N ALA A 84 -40.83 25.74 -27.63
CA ALA A 84 -40.87 26.74 -28.70
C ALA A 84 -41.41 26.18 -30.02
N ALA A 85 -41.10 24.91 -30.35
CA ALA A 85 -41.52 24.26 -31.58
C ALA A 85 -42.99 23.79 -31.55
N ASN A 86 -43.52 23.39 -30.39
CA ASN A 86 -44.90 22.89 -30.27
C ASN A 86 -45.98 23.97 -30.11
N GLY A 87 -45.63 25.26 -30.14
CA GLY A 87 -46.55 26.39 -30.24
C GLY A 87 -47.74 26.35 -29.26
N THR A 88 -47.54 26.87 -28.03
CA THR A 88 -48.53 27.36 -27.02
C THR A 88 -49.85 26.63 -26.77
N SER A 89 -50.14 25.48 -27.39
CA SER A 89 -51.49 24.91 -27.48
C SER A 89 -51.80 23.85 -26.41
N ALA A 90 -50.93 23.67 -25.41
CA ALA A 90 -51.26 22.93 -24.20
C ALA A 90 -50.55 23.54 -22.97
N PRO A 91 -51.21 23.62 -21.81
CA PRO A 91 -50.54 23.91 -20.55
C PRO A 91 -49.69 22.69 -20.18
N GLN A 92 -48.49 22.58 -20.75
CA GLN A 92 -47.53 21.58 -20.33
C GLN A 92 -47.02 22.01 -18.95
N SER A 93 -47.30 21.20 -17.94
CA SER A 93 -46.70 21.35 -16.62
C SER A 93 -45.18 21.26 -16.79
N ILE A 94 -44.51 22.40 -16.70
CA ILE A 94 -43.04 22.47 -16.71
C ILE A 94 -42.59 21.83 -15.40
N THR A 95 -42.37 20.52 -15.45
CA THR A 95 -41.69 19.82 -14.38
C THR A 95 -40.23 20.18 -14.55
N LEU A 96 -39.73 21.14 -13.76
CA LEU A 96 -38.29 21.40 -13.72
C LEU A 96 -37.60 20.07 -13.48
N PRO A 97 -36.61 19.68 -14.31
CA PRO A 97 -35.79 18.53 -13.99
C PRO A 97 -35.20 18.80 -12.60
N GLN A 98 -35.66 18.02 -11.63
CA GLN A 98 -35.11 18.05 -10.28
C GLN A 98 -33.59 17.93 -10.43
N PRO A 99 -32.78 18.78 -9.74
CA PRO A 99 -31.33 18.72 -9.86
C PRO A 99 -30.95 17.26 -9.71
N ALA A 100 -30.31 16.70 -10.74
CA ALA A 100 -30.15 15.26 -10.90
C ALA A 100 -29.63 14.70 -9.58
N GLY A 101 -30.53 14.12 -8.77
CA GLY A 101 -30.16 13.56 -7.49
C GLY A 101 -29.10 12.51 -7.75
N TYR A 102 -28.08 12.45 -6.90
CA TYR A 102 -27.07 11.41 -7.04
C TYR A 102 -27.81 10.06 -7.03
N SER A 103 -27.83 9.37 -8.17
CA SER A 103 -28.32 7.99 -8.26
C SER A 103 -27.59 7.19 -7.19
N SER A 104 -28.29 6.33 -6.44
CA SER A 104 -27.67 5.57 -5.35
C SER A 104 -26.42 4.81 -5.82
N SER A 105 -26.44 4.31 -7.07
CA SER A 105 -25.28 3.67 -7.73
C SER A 105 -24.08 4.61 -7.91
N ASN A 106 -24.31 5.89 -8.20
CA ASN A 106 -23.25 6.89 -8.36
C ASN A 106 -22.59 7.21 -7.02
N VAL A 107 -23.38 7.27 -5.94
CA VAL A 107 -22.83 7.50 -4.59
C VAL A 107 -21.90 6.34 -4.21
N TRP A 108 -22.35 5.09 -4.38
CA TRP A 108 -21.52 3.91 -4.10
C TRP A 108 -20.22 3.90 -4.92
N ALA A 109 -20.30 4.17 -6.23
CA ALA A 109 -19.12 4.22 -7.09
C ALA A 109 -18.13 5.31 -6.62
N GLN A 110 -18.62 6.52 -6.35
CA GLN A 110 -17.77 7.61 -5.88
C GLN A 110 -17.17 7.31 -4.51
N SER A 111 -17.95 6.77 -3.56
CA SER A 111 -17.44 6.37 -2.25
C SER A 111 -16.33 5.32 -2.35
N LEU A 112 -16.49 4.31 -3.20
CA LEU A 112 -15.46 3.30 -3.47
C LEU A 112 -14.20 3.91 -4.09
N ALA A 113 -14.35 4.88 -5.00
CA ALA A 113 -13.21 5.59 -5.59
C ALA A 113 -12.44 6.41 -4.54
N TYR A 114 -13.13 7.20 -3.72
CA TYR A 114 -12.50 7.95 -2.64
C TYR A 114 -11.83 7.04 -1.61
N ALA A 115 -12.49 5.93 -1.23
CA ALA A 115 -11.91 4.94 -0.34
C ALA A 115 -10.62 4.33 -0.92
N SER A 116 -10.62 3.96 -2.21
CA SER A 116 -9.42 3.46 -2.89
C SER A 116 -8.28 4.48 -2.88
N LEU A 117 -8.58 5.75 -3.17
CA LEU A 117 -7.58 6.81 -3.18
C LEU A 117 -6.97 7.02 -1.79
N LEU A 118 -7.79 7.08 -0.75
CA LEU A 118 -7.31 7.23 0.63
C LEU A 118 -6.46 6.05 1.07
N LEU A 119 -6.87 4.82 0.76
CA LEU A 119 -6.12 3.62 1.13
C LEU A 119 -4.73 3.59 0.45
N SER A 120 -4.66 4.02 -0.81
CA SER A 120 -3.40 4.19 -1.53
C SER A 120 -2.50 5.26 -0.91
N LEU A 121 -3.07 6.39 -0.47
CA LEU A 121 -2.30 7.44 0.20
C LEU A 121 -1.79 6.98 1.57
N PHE A 122 -2.58 6.22 2.33
CA PHE A 122 -2.12 5.62 3.57
C PHE A 122 -0.98 4.63 3.36
N ALA A 123 -1.04 3.80 2.31
CA ALA A 123 0.05 2.92 1.94
C ALA A 123 1.34 3.70 1.59
N ALA A 124 1.22 4.79 0.82
CA ALA A 124 2.35 5.66 0.50
C ALA A 124 2.95 6.33 1.74
N PHE A 125 2.09 6.86 2.62
CA PHE A 125 2.52 7.46 3.88
C PHE A 125 3.23 6.44 4.78
N GLY A 126 2.66 5.23 4.89
CA GLY A 126 3.27 4.10 5.60
C GLY A 126 4.64 3.73 5.04
N ALA A 127 4.78 3.65 3.71
CA ALA A 127 6.05 3.40 3.05
C ALA A 127 7.10 4.48 3.39
N ILE A 128 6.73 5.75 3.36
CA ILE A 128 7.64 6.86 3.75
C ILE A 128 8.09 6.71 5.21
N LEU A 129 7.17 6.37 6.14
CA LEU A 129 7.52 6.09 7.54
C LEU A 129 8.44 4.87 7.66
N GLY A 130 8.15 3.79 6.92
CA GLY A 130 8.98 2.60 6.84
C GLY A 130 10.41 2.92 6.44
N LYS A 131 10.59 3.77 5.42
CA LYS A 131 11.90 4.25 4.98
C LYS A 131 12.61 5.07 6.06
N GLN A 132 11.89 5.92 6.78
CA GLN A 132 12.45 6.68 7.90
C GLN A 132 12.92 5.76 9.04
N TRP A 133 12.14 4.73 9.38
CA TRP A 133 12.51 3.73 10.39
C TRP A 133 13.75 2.94 9.97
N LEU A 134 13.82 2.50 8.71
CA LEU A 134 15.00 1.84 8.14
C LEU A 134 16.24 2.73 8.18
N GLY A 135 16.08 4.00 7.82
CA GLY A 135 17.15 5.01 7.90
C GLY A 135 17.63 5.23 9.33
N TYR A 136 16.71 5.29 10.30
CA TYR A 136 17.05 5.40 11.72
C TYR A 136 17.78 4.16 12.23
N TYR A 137 17.35 2.96 11.82
CA TYR A 137 18.03 1.71 12.15
C TYR A 137 19.48 1.72 11.65
N LYS A 138 19.69 2.11 10.38
CA LYS A 138 21.02 2.22 9.77
C LYS A 138 21.92 3.25 10.47
N SER A 139 21.40 4.43 10.79
CA SER A 139 22.17 5.51 11.43
C SER A 139 22.56 5.15 12.87
N ASN A 140 21.63 4.57 13.64
CA ASN A 140 21.82 4.23 15.04
C ASN A 140 22.61 2.91 15.27
N ARG A 141 23.24 2.40 14.22
CA ARG A 141 24.13 1.24 14.21
C ARG A 141 25.55 1.60 14.64
N TYR A 142 26.04 2.78 14.25
CA TYR A 142 27.40 3.26 14.53
C TYR A 142 27.52 4.04 15.85
N GLY A 143 26.71 3.68 16.85
CA GLY A 143 26.76 4.33 18.17
C GLY A 143 28.11 4.12 18.88
N HIS A 144 28.43 5.03 19.80
CA HIS A 144 29.61 4.95 20.65
C HIS A 144 29.52 3.80 21.67
N GLY A 145 30.63 3.10 21.91
CA GLY A 145 30.73 2.00 22.89
C GLY A 145 31.72 0.91 22.49
N SER A 146 31.91 -0.10 23.35
CA SER A 146 32.71 -1.29 23.04
C SER A 146 32.04 -2.14 21.95
N ILE A 147 32.81 -2.90 21.16
CA ILE A 147 32.29 -3.79 20.10
C ILE A 147 31.23 -4.76 20.68
N GLU A 148 31.46 -5.22 21.91
CA GLU A 148 30.53 -6.07 22.66
C GLU A 148 29.18 -5.38 22.95
N GLU A 149 29.20 -4.12 23.40
CA GLU A 149 27.98 -3.36 23.71
C GLU A 149 27.19 -3.04 22.44
N ARG A 150 27.88 -2.71 21.35
CA ARG A 150 27.25 -2.49 20.03
C ARG A 150 26.58 -3.76 19.53
N GLY A 151 27.27 -4.90 19.61
CA GLY A 151 26.75 -6.18 19.17
C GLY A 151 25.49 -6.61 19.93
N ARG A 152 25.51 -6.50 21.27
CA ARG A 152 24.34 -6.78 22.12
C ARG A 152 23.16 -5.85 21.82
N ARG A 153 23.41 -4.54 21.68
CA ARG A 153 22.35 -3.56 21.41
C ARG A 153 21.72 -3.77 20.03
N ARG A 154 22.51 -4.16 19.02
CA ARG A 154 21.98 -4.54 17.69
C ARG A 154 21.11 -5.80 17.79
N GLN A 155 21.56 -6.83 18.49
CA GLN A 155 20.77 -8.06 18.67
C GLN A 155 19.44 -7.78 19.36
N GLN A 156 19.43 -6.99 20.44
CA GLN A 156 18.21 -6.57 21.14
C GLN A 156 17.24 -5.82 20.23
N LYS A 157 17.75 -4.94 19.35
CA LYS A 157 16.92 -4.23 18.37
C LYS A 157 16.38 -5.17 17.29
N MET A 158 17.18 -6.11 16.80
CA MET A 158 16.74 -7.11 15.83
C MET A 158 15.61 -7.98 16.40
N GLU A 159 15.77 -8.39 17.66
CA GLU A 159 14.76 -9.14 18.39
C GLU A 159 13.51 -8.30 18.67
N ALA A 160 13.68 -7.00 18.97
CA ALA A 160 12.57 -6.06 19.05
C ALA A 160 11.83 -5.94 17.70
N LEU A 161 12.52 -5.79 16.57
CA LEU A 161 11.88 -5.73 15.24
C LEU A 161 11.01 -6.96 14.97
N ARG A 162 11.47 -8.14 15.38
CA ARG A 162 10.70 -9.39 15.29
C ARG A 162 9.50 -9.39 16.23
N THR A 163 9.68 -8.95 17.46
CA THR A 163 8.64 -8.88 18.49
C THR A 163 7.53 -7.89 18.12
N TRP A 164 7.90 -6.79 17.46
CA TRP A 164 6.98 -5.75 16.99
C TRP A 164 6.41 -6.02 15.60
N TYR A 165 6.64 -7.22 15.02
CA TYR A 165 6.14 -7.62 13.71
C TYR A 165 6.42 -6.59 12.60
N PHE A 166 7.62 -5.99 12.63
CA PHE A 166 8.01 -4.96 11.67
C PHE A 166 7.81 -5.41 10.21
N ASP A 167 8.15 -6.66 9.94
CA ASP A 167 7.96 -7.28 8.62
C ASP A 167 6.49 -7.26 8.19
N ALA A 168 5.57 -7.70 9.06
CA ALA A 168 4.14 -7.67 8.79
C ALA A 168 3.62 -6.24 8.56
N VAL A 169 4.14 -5.25 9.29
CA VAL A 169 3.78 -3.84 9.09
C VAL A 169 4.24 -3.35 7.72
N VAL A 170 5.48 -3.62 7.32
CA VAL A 170 6.00 -3.20 6.01
C VAL A 170 5.26 -3.91 4.87
N GLN A 171 5.02 -5.20 5.00
CA GLN A 171 4.27 -5.98 4.00
C GLN A 171 2.78 -5.59 3.93
N SER A 172 2.24 -4.93 4.96
CA SER A 172 0.88 -4.39 4.91
C SER A 172 0.73 -3.24 3.91
N PHE A 173 1.79 -2.44 3.66
CA PHE A 173 1.68 -1.29 2.75
C PHE A 173 1.42 -1.71 1.29
N PRO A 174 2.17 -2.65 0.68
CA PRO A 174 1.81 -3.22 -0.62
C PRO A 174 0.41 -3.84 -0.64
N ALA A 175 0.01 -4.52 0.43
CA ALA A 175 -1.31 -5.14 0.53
C ALA A 175 -2.44 -4.09 0.51
N LEU A 176 -2.29 -2.98 1.25
CA LEU A 176 -3.23 -1.85 1.20
C LEU A 176 -3.35 -1.29 -0.23
N LEU A 177 -2.22 -1.17 -0.95
CA LEU A 177 -2.24 -0.74 -2.35
C LEU A 177 -3.01 -1.70 -3.26
N GLN A 178 -2.81 -3.01 -3.11
CA GLN A 178 -3.53 -4.01 -3.89
C GLN A 178 -5.04 -3.97 -3.61
N VAL A 179 -5.43 -3.85 -2.34
CA VAL A 179 -6.84 -3.69 -1.94
C VAL A 179 -7.42 -2.41 -2.57
N SER A 180 -6.66 -1.32 -2.60
CA SER A 180 -7.08 -0.08 -3.23
C SER A 180 -7.35 -0.25 -4.74
N LEU A 181 -6.50 -1.01 -5.44
CA LEU A 181 -6.66 -1.29 -6.86
C LEU A 181 -7.96 -2.06 -7.14
N PHE A 182 -8.29 -3.07 -6.33
CA PHE A 182 -9.52 -3.84 -6.49
C PHE A 182 -10.77 -3.01 -6.16
N LEU A 183 -10.72 -2.17 -5.13
CA LEU A 183 -11.79 -1.22 -4.80
C LEU A 183 -12.04 -0.24 -5.96
N PHE A 184 -10.98 0.25 -6.60
CA PHE A 184 -11.09 1.13 -7.76
C PHE A 184 -11.66 0.42 -8.99
N GLY A 185 -11.24 -0.83 -9.25
CA GLY A 185 -11.84 -1.66 -10.31
C GLY A 185 -13.34 -1.87 -10.11
N ALA A 186 -13.78 -2.09 -8.86
CA ALA A 186 -15.19 -2.18 -8.52
C ALA A 186 -15.93 -0.84 -8.74
N SER A 187 -15.35 0.27 -8.29
CA SER A 187 -15.88 1.62 -8.54
C SER A 187 -16.08 1.91 -10.03
N LEU A 188 -15.05 1.64 -10.84
CA LEU A 188 -15.10 1.79 -12.30
C LEU A 188 -16.19 0.94 -12.92
N SER A 189 -16.31 -0.32 -12.48
CA SER A 189 -17.33 -1.25 -12.97
C SER A 189 -18.75 -0.74 -12.70
N ILE A 190 -19.03 -0.26 -11.49
CA ILE A 190 -20.34 0.27 -11.10
C ILE A 190 -20.66 1.53 -11.91
N ASN A 191 -19.70 2.44 -12.05
CA ASN A 191 -19.94 3.69 -12.79
C ASN A 191 -20.16 3.43 -14.29
N MET A 192 -19.33 2.59 -14.91
CA MET A 192 -19.45 2.25 -16.33
C MET A 192 -20.69 1.42 -16.63
N TRP A 193 -21.22 0.64 -15.67
CA TRP A 193 -22.45 -0.12 -15.87
C TRP A 193 -23.65 0.77 -16.20
N SER A 194 -23.70 1.96 -15.59
CA SER A 194 -24.74 2.97 -15.84
C SER A 194 -24.59 3.67 -17.19
N GLN A 195 -23.34 3.84 -17.66
CA GLN A 195 -23.04 4.58 -18.89
C GLN A 195 -22.97 3.69 -20.14
N GLN A 196 -22.15 2.63 -20.10
CA GLN A 196 -21.83 1.74 -21.22
C GLN A 196 -21.53 0.32 -20.73
N GLN A 197 -22.51 -0.58 -20.86
CA GLN A 197 -22.40 -1.95 -20.36
C GLN A 197 -21.26 -2.76 -21.01
N THR A 198 -20.92 -2.50 -22.27
CA THR A 198 -19.82 -3.20 -22.96
C THR A 198 -18.49 -2.94 -22.27
N ILE A 199 -18.19 -1.67 -21.96
CA ILE A 199 -16.95 -1.29 -21.26
C ILE A 199 -16.95 -1.85 -19.84
N ALA A 200 -18.09 -1.77 -19.14
CA ALA A 200 -18.24 -2.32 -17.80
C ALA A 200 -17.91 -3.82 -17.74
N ARG A 201 -18.41 -4.62 -18.70
CA ARG A 201 -18.11 -6.07 -18.77
C ARG A 201 -16.61 -6.34 -18.94
N VAL A 202 -15.91 -5.56 -19.77
CA VAL A 202 -14.46 -5.69 -19.96
C VAL A 202 -13.72 -5.40 -18.66
N ILE A 203 -14.06 -4.31 -17.96
CA ILE A 203 -13.45 -3.93 -16.68
C ILE A 203 -13.70 -5.01 -15.62
N ILE A 204 -14.94 -5.52 -15.53
CA ILE A 204 -15.30 -6.60 -14.60
C ILE A 204 -14.48 -7.86 -14.88
N CYS A 205 -14.34 -8.28 -16.14
CA CYS A 205 -13.56 -9.46 -16.48
C CYS A 205 -12.09 -9.33 -16.06
N ILE A 206 -11.46 -8.18 -16.34
CA ILE A 206 -10.06 -7.93 -15.95
C ILE A 206 -9.92 -7.87 -14.42
N THR A 207 -10.85 -7.21 -13.74
CA THR A 207 -10.83 -7.09 -12.27
C THR A 207 -11.00 -8.46 -11.61
N LEU A 208 -11.95 -9.28 -12.08
CA LEU A 208 -12.16 -10.64 -11.58
C LEU A 208 -10.97 -11.54 -11.85
N PHE A 209 -10.34 -11.43 -13.02
CA PHE A 209 -9.11 -12.16 -13.32
C PHE A 209 -7.99 -11.80 -12.34
N GLY A 210 -7.79 -10.51 -12.04
CA GLY A 210 -6.83 -10.07 -11.02
C GLY A 210 -7.16 -10.60 -9.62
N VAL A 211 -8.42 -10.52 -9.19
CA VAL A 211 -8.87 -11.01 -7.88
C VAL A 211 -8.69 -12.52 -7.76
N THR A 212 -9.02 -13.27 -8.80
CA THR A 212 -8.88 -14.73 -8.81
C THR A 212 -7.42 -15.16 -8.80
N LEU A 213 -6.54 -14.51 -9.57
CA LEU A 213 -5.10 -14.75 -9.48
C LEU A 213 -4.55 -14.43 -8.09
N TYR A 214 -4.92 -13.29 -7.53
CA TYR A 214 -4.47 -12.92 -6.17
C TYR A 214 -4.98 -13.92 -5.12
N GLY A 215 -6.26 -14.25 -5.15
CA GLY A 215 -6.85 -15.26 -4.27
C GLY A 215 -6.20 -16.63 -4.43
N PHE A 216 -5.89 -17.04 -5.67
CA PHE A 216 -5.15 -18.27 -5.94
C PHE A 216 -3.73 -18.23 -5.34
N THR A 217 -3.00 -17.13 -5.47
CA THR A 217 -1.66 -17.01 -4.88
C THR A 217 -1.68 -17.08 -3.35
N VAL A 218 -2.63 -16.39 -2.70
CA VAL A 218 -2.82 -16.46 -1.24
C VAL A 218 -3.23 -17.87 -0.81
N PHE A 219 -4.15 -18.50 -1.53
CA PHE A 219 -4.58 -19.86 -1.23
C PHE A 219 -3.46 -20.89 -1.41
N ALA A 220 -2.67 -20.78 -2.47
CA ALA A 220 -1.52 -21.64 -2.73
C ALA A 220 -0.43 -21.48 -1.65
N SER A 221 -0.22 -20.24 -1.18
CA SER A 221 0.66 -19.91 -0.05
C SER A 221 0.20 -20.57 1.26
N LEU A 222 -1.11 -20.60 1.54
CA LEU A 222 -1.66 -21.24 2.73
C LEU A 222 -1.63 -22.78 2.70
N MET A 223 -1.73 -23.39 1.51
CA MET A 223 -1.74 -24.86 1.38
C MET A 223 -0.34 -25.49 1.34
N ALA A 224 0.68 -24.75 0.90
CA ALA A 224 2.02 -25.28 0.73
C ALA A 224 3.04 -24.44 1.51
N SER A 225 3.53 -24.98 2.63
CA SER A 225 4.57 -24.35 3.46
C SER A 225 5.90 -24.10 2.71
N ASP A 226 6.10 -24.75 1.56
CA ASP A 226 7.29 -24.64 0.70
C ASP A 226 7.04 -23.84 -0.61
N CYS A 227 5.89 -23.16 -0.73
CA CYS A 227 5.56 -22.42 -1.95
C CYS A 227 6.41 -21.14 -2.09
N PRO A 228 6.96 -20.83 -3.28
CA PRO A 228 7.76 -19.63 -3.51
C PRO A 228 6.95 -18.32 -3.45
N PHE A 229 5.62 -18.42 -3.39
CA PHE A 229 4.70 -17.29 -3.27
C PHE A 229 4.44 -16.95 -1.80
N GLN A 230 5.49 -16.58 -1.07
CA GLN A 230 5.33 -16.13 0.33
C GLN A 230 4.53 -14.84 0.36
N THR A 231 3.36 -14.91 0.99
CA THR A 231 2.52 -13.75 1.32
C THR A 231 2.59 -13.51 2.83
N PRO A 232 2.46 -12.27 3.33
CA PRO A 232 2.56 -11.90 4.76
C PRO A 232 1.71 -12.70 5.76
N VAL A 233 0.78 -13.52 5.26
CA VAL A 233 -0.19 -14.27 6.04
C VAL A 233 0.27 -15.72 6.30
N SER A 234 1.36 -16.19 5.68
CA SER A 234 1.95 -17.54 5.86
C SER A 234 3.21 -17.50 6.70
#